data_AF-A0A947UUJ3-F1
#
_entry.id   AF-A0A947UUJ3-F1
#
_cell.length_a   1.000
_cell.length_b   1.000
_cell.length_c   1.000
_cell.angle_alpha   90.00
_cell.angle_beta   90.00
_cell.angle_gamma   90.00
#
_symmetry.space_group_name_H-M   'P 1'
#
loop_
_entity.id
_entity.type
_entity.pdbx_description
1 polymer ?
#
loop_
_entity_poly.entity_id
_entity_poly.type
_entity_poly.pdbx_seq_one_letter_code
_entity_poly.pdbx_strand_id
1 'polypeptide(L)' 'RSSLINVSQAGAQTLGRIAATLAYGEGLQAHARSAEYRLVHK' A
#
# COMPACT_ATOMS: atom_id res chain seq x y z
N ARG A 1 -14.15 18.13 -8.22
CA ARG A 1 -13.59 18.33 -6.85
C ARG A 1 -12.46 17.32 -6.71
N SER A 2 -11.25 17.77 -6.43
CA SER A 2 -10.09 16.89 -6.26
C SER A 2 -9.76 16.77 -4.77
N SER A 3 -9.34 15.58 -4.35
CA SER A 3 -8.83 15.33 -3.01
C SER A 3 -7.36 14.93 -3.11
N LEU A 4 -6.54 15.47 -2.22
CA LEU A 4 -5.11 15.17 -2.16
C LEU A 4 -4.82 14.54 -0.79
N ILE A 5 -4.12 13.40 -0.80
CA ILE A 5 -3.73 12.68 0.42
C ILE A 5 -2.21 12.59 0.43
N ASN A 6 -1.58 13.34 1.33
CA ASN A 6 -0.14 13.28 1.55
C ASN A 6 0.17 12.25 2.62
N VAL A 7 0.80 11.16 2.21
CA VAL A 7 1.18 10.06 3.11
C VAL A 7 2.65 10.21 3.48
N SER A 8 2.94 10.26 4.79
CA SER A 8 4.32 10.27 5.28
C SER A 8 4.99 8.92 5.04
N GLN A 9 6.34 8.88 5.05
CA GLN A 9 7.07 7.62 4.88
C GLN A 9 6.66 6.56 5.92
N ALA A 10 6.55 6.96 7.19
CA ALA A 10 6.10 6.07 8.27
C ALA A 10 4.65 5.60 8.05
N GLY A 11 3.74 6.50 7.65
CA GLY A 11 2.36 6.14 7.32
C GLY A 11 2.27 5.14 6.17
N ALA A 12 3.12 5.30 5.15
CA ALA A 12 3.18 4.40 4.01
C ALA A 12 3.60 2.97 4.41
N GLN A 13 4.42 2.80 5.46
CA GLN A 13 4.77 1.47 5.97
C GLN A 13 3.57 0.75 6.58
N THR A 14 2.76 1.47 7.35
CA THR A 14 1.55 0.89 7.96
C THR A 14 0.48 0.63 6.90
N LEU A 15 0.17 1.63 6.07
CA LEU A 15 -0.87 1.51 5.05
C LEU A 15 -0.49 0.54 3.92
N GLY A 16 0.79 0.47 3.56
CA GLY A 16 1.28 -0.45 2.53
C GLY A 16 1.05 -1.92 2.90
N ARG A 17 1.27 -2.30 4.16
CA ARG A 17 0.99 -3.67 4.64
C ARG A 17 -0.50 -3.99 4.59
N ILE A 18 -1.35 -3.07 5.04
CA ILE A 18 -2.81 -3.26 5.00
C ILE A 18 -3.28 -3.38 3.55
N ALA A 19 -2.84 -2.48 2.67
CA ALA A 19 -3.20 -2.48 1.27
C ALA A 19 -2.75 -3.77 0.55
N ALA A 20 -1.55 -4.29 0.86
CA ALA A 20 -1.08 -5.56 0.32
C ALA A 20 -1.97 -6.72 0.74
N THR A 21 -2.30 -6.83 2.04
CA THR A 21 -3.20 -7.88 2.56
C THR A 21 -4.56 -7.85 1.88
N LEU A 22 -5.19 -6.68 1.77
CA LEU A 22 -6.49 -6.54 1.13
C LEU A 22 -6.41 -6.89 -0.37
N ALA A 23 -5.42 -6.37 -1.09
CA ALA A 23 -5.26 -6.62 -2.52
C ALA A 23 -4.99 -8.11 -2.84
N TYR A 24 -4.26 -8.83 -1.98
CA TYR A 24 -4.15 -10.29 -2.15
C TYR A 24 -5.48 -11.01 -1.92
N GLY A 25 -6.25 -10.60 -0.90
CA GLY A 25 -7.57 -11.16 -0.62
C GLY A 25 -8.58 -10.95 -1.77
N GLU A 26 -8.42 -9.87 -2.53
CA GLU A 26 -9.24 -9.54 -3.70
C GLU A 26 -8.69 -10.10 -5.02
N GLY A 27 -7.57 -10.82 -5.00
CA GLY A 27 -6.95 -11.38 -6.21
C GLY A 27 -6.28 -10.34 -7.11
N LEU A 28 -5.89 -9.17 -6.58
CA LEU A 28 -5.24 -8.07 -7.29
C LEU A 28 -3.72 -8.06 -7.07
N GLN A 29 -3.00 -9.07 -7.58
CA GLN A 29 -1.58 -9.27 -7.26
C GLN A 29 -0.67 -8.09 -7.68
N ALA A 30 -0.98 -7.40 -8.78
CA ALA A 30 -0.22 -6.23 -9.20
C ALA A 30 -0.34 -5.07 -8.19
N HIS A 31 -1.52 -4.86 -7.61
CA HIS A 31 -1.75 -3.85 -6.58
C HIS A 31 -1.04 -4.22 -5.27
N ALA A 32 -1.11 -5.49 -4.88
CA ALA A 32 -0.42 -5.98 -3.69
C ALA A 32 1.10 -5.77 -3.80
N ARG A 33 1.70 -6.19 -4.92
CA ARG A 33 3.14 -5.99 -5.19
C ARG A 33 3.54 -4.52 -5.23
N SER A 34 2.69 -3.65 -5.78
CA SER A 34 2.91 -2.19 -5.76
C SER A 34 2.94 -1.65 -4.32
N ALA A 35 2.05 -2.13 -3.45
CA ALA A 35 2.03 -1.76 -2.04
C ALA A 35 3.28 -2.26 -1.28
N GLU A 36 3.67 -3.52 -1.52
CA GLU A 36 4.88 -4.12 -0.94
C GLU A 36 6.16 -3.42 -1.39
N TYR A 37 6.23 -2.98 -2.64
CA TYR A 37 7.42 -2.28 -3.16
C TYR A 37 7.75 -0.99 -2.40
N ARG A 38 6.74 -0.38 -1.74
CA ARG A 38 6.93 0.82 -0.92
C ARG A 38 7.38 0.52 0.51
N LEU A 39 7.48 -0.75 0.90
CA LEU A 39 7.95 -1.15 2.22
C LEU A 39 9.49 -1.14 2.26
N VAL A 40 10.04 -0.52 3.29
CA VAL A 40 11.51 -0.41 3.48
C VAL A 40 12.10 -1.72 3.98
N HIS A 41 11.28 -2.54 4.64
CA HIS A 41 11.65 -3.86 5.15
C HIS A 41 10.62 -4.86 4.62
N LYS A 42 11.07 -5.80 3.77
CA LYS A 42 10.27 -6.96 3.38
C LYS A 42 10.26 -7.99 4.49
#